data_AF-A0A921BEP9-F1
#
_entry.id   AF-A0A921BEP9-F1
#
_cell.length_a   1.000
_cell.length_b   1.000
_cell.length_c   1.000
_cell.angle_alpha   90.00
_cell.angle_beta   90.00
_cell.angle_gamma   90.00
#
_symmetry.space_group_name_H-M   'P 1'
#
loop_
_entity.id
_entity.type
_entity.pdbx_description
1 polymer ?
#
loop_
_entity_poly.entity_id
_entity_poly.type
_entity_poly.pdbx_seq_one_letter_code
_entity_poly.pdbx_strand_id
1 'polypeptide(L)'
;MIRKLSLFSLVALIAVAVACGGGTEMESMPADEPAADAAPGPTTGDGTPMFEVDPFWPKPMPNNWLLGSTIGVAVDSRDHVWVVHRGNLGANEMPAALDPPFAEECCHPAPPILEFDPEGI
;
A
#
# COMPACT_ATOMS: atom_id res chain seq x y z
N MET A 1 -34.26 45.66 25.18
CA MET A 1 -34.27 44.36 24.46
C MET A 1 -32.89 43.74 24.26
N ILE A 2 -31.78 44.46 24.48
CA ILE A 2 -30.39 44.01 24.25
C ILE A 2 -29.84 43.01 25.29
N ARG A 3 -30.33 42.99 26.54
CA ARG A 3 -29.81 42.08 27.60
C ARG A 3 -30.23 40.61 27.44
N LYS A 4 -31.35 40.33 26.74
CA LYS A 4 -31.81 38.94 26.51
C LYS A 4 -31.03 38.26 25.38
N LEU A 5 -30.67 39.01 24.34
CA LEU A 5 -29.89 38.51 23.20
C LEU A 5 -28.47 38.04 23.60
N SER A 6 -27.86 38.72 24.57
CA SER A 6 -26.53 38.36 25.12
C SER A 6 -26.54 37.08 25.96
N LEU A 7 -27.63 36.78 26.68
CA LEU A 7 -27.72 35.54 27.47
C LEU A 7 -27.94 34.31 26.57
N PHE A 8 -28.78 34.44 25.53
CA PHE A 8 -29.01 33.33 24.59
C PHE A 8 -27.76 32.97 23.80
N SER A 9 -26.94 33.96 23.44
CA SER A 9 -25.69 33.73 22.71
C SER A 9 -24.61 33.05 23.57
N LEU A 10 -24.60 33.28 24.88
CA LEU A 10 -23.65 32.65 25.81
C LEU A 10 -24.04 31.20 26.14
N VAL A 11 -25.35 30.92 26.29
CA VAL A 11 -25.86 29.55 26.52
C VAL A 11 -25.65 28.66 25.30
N ALA A 12 -25.81 29.21 24.08
CA ALA A 12 -25.52 28.48 22.85
C ALA A 12 -24.03 28.12 22.70
N LEU A 13 -23.13 29.00 23.13
CA LEU A 13 -21.68 28.76 23.06
C LEU A 13 -21.20 27.70 24.07
N ILE A 14 -21.83 27.62 25.25
CA ILE A 14 -21.52 26.59 26.24
C ILE A 14 -22.06 25.21 25.80
N ALA A 15 -23.21 25.15 25.12
CA ALA A 15 -23.78 23.88 24.63
C ALA A 15 -22.94 23.24 23.50
N VAL A 16 -22.29 24.05 22.64
CA VAL A 16 -21.42 23.53 21.57
C VAL A 16 -20.10 22.97 22.13
N ALA A 17 -19.56 23.55 23.21
CA ALA A 17 -18.32 23.06 23.82
C ALA A 17 -18.47 21.67 24.50
N VAL A 18 -19.69 21.32 24.96
CA VAL A 18 -19.97 20.00 25.57
C VAL A 18 -20.18 18.91 24.51
N ALA A 19 -20.62 19.26 23.29
CA ALA A 19 -20.82 18.31 22.20
C ALA A 19 -19.53 17.90 21.47
N CYS A 20 -18.43 18.66 21.62
CA CYS A 20 -17.11 18.30 21.11
C CYS A 20 -16.24 17.57 22.16
N GLY A 21 -16.78 17.35 23.37
CA GLY A 21 -16.17 16.54 24.43
C GLY A 21 -16.53 15.05 24.36
N GLY A 22 -17.00 14.57 23.19
CA GLY A 22 -17.10 13.14 22.93
C GLY A 22 -15.70 12.57 22.89
N GLY A 23 -15.24 12.03 24.01
CA GLY A 23 -14.09 11.16 24.03
C GLY A 23 -14.28 10.14 22.92
N THR A 24 -13.38 10.11 21.95
CA THR A 24 -13.14 8.89 21.21
C THR A 24 -12.61 7.92 22.26
N GLU A 25 -13.55 7.21 22.87
CA GLU A 25 -13.34 5.87 23.38
C GLU A 25 -12.56 5.20 22.26
N MET A 26 -11.26 5.04 22.48
CA MET A 26 -10.47 4.15 21.68
C MET A 26 -11.04 2.78 22.03
N GLU A 27 -12.15 2.45 21.38
CA GLU A 27 -12.72 1.12 21.38
C GLU A 27 -11.58 0.28 20.81
N SER A 28 -10.90 -0.38 21.73
CA SER A 28 -9.83 -1.31 21.46
C SER A 28 -10.34 -2.21 20.36
N MET A 29 -9.77 -2.09 19.16
CA MET A 29 -10.00 -3.09 18.13
C MET A 29 -9.76 -4.44 18.80
N PRO A 30 -10.79 -5.30 18.92
CA PRO A 30 -10.64 -6.57 19.59
C PRO A 30 -9.52 -7.32 18.86
N ALA A 31 -8.55 -7.80 19.64
CA ALA A 31 -7.40 -8.56 19.13
C ALA A 31 -7.79 -9.96 18.60
N ASP A 32 -9.10 -10.21 18.42
CA ASP A 32 -9.72 -11.45 17.96
C ASP A 32 -10.20 -11.37 16.50
N GLU A 33 -9.69 -10.43 15.71
CA GLU A 33 -9.77 -10.56 14.25
C GLU A 33 -8.91 -11.78 13.87
N PRO A 34 -9.49 -12.87 13.35
CA PRO A 34 -8.70 -14.02 12.96
C PRO A 34 -7.74 -13.56 11.87
N ALA A 35 -6.44 -13.66 12.16
CA ALA A 35 -5.42 -13.52 11.14
C ALA A 35 -5.83 -14.41 9.97
N ALA A 36 -5.89 -13.83 8.76
CA ALA A 36 -6.18 -14.58 7.56
C ALA A 36 -5.35 -15.87 7.56
N ASP A 37 -6.00 -17.00 7.26
CA ASP A 37 -5.45 -18.35 7.34
C ASP A 37 -4.14 -18.40 6.54
N ALA A 38 -3.03 -18.19 7.24
CA ALA A 38 -1.71 -18.19 6.65
C ALA A 38 -1.39 -19.64 6.27
N ALA A 39 -0.86 -19.85 5.07
CA ALA A 39 -0.44 -21.18 4.64
C ALA A 39 0.45 -21.84 5.70
N PRO A 40 0.37 -23.16 5.95
CA PRO A 40 1.12 -23.83 7.00
C PRO A 40 2.63 -23.67 6.77
N GLY A 41 3.23 -22.71 7.46
CA GLY A 41 4.66 -22.42 7.43
C GLY A 41 5.33 -22.75 8.76
N PRO A 42 6.67 -22.80 8.80
CA PRO A 42 7.38 -22.84 10.07
C PRO A 42 6.95 -21.66 10.93
N THR A 43 6.68 -21.91 12.22
CA THR A 43 6.35 -20.87 13.18
C THR A 43 7.44 -20.77 14.24
N THR A 44 7.56 -19.60 14.85
CA THR A 44 8.25 -19.43 16.14
C THR A 44 7.60 -20.28 17.23
N GLY A 45 8.28 -20.39 18.38
CA GLY A 45 7.77 -21.11 19.55
C GLY A 45 6.48 -20.53 20.16
N ASP A 46 6.08 -19.32 19.76
CA ASP A 46 4.82 -18.68 20.14
C ASP A 46 3.74 -18.72 19.03
N GLY A 47 4.00 -19.44 17.92
CA GLY A 47 3.04 -19.62 16.83
C GLY A 47 3.06 -18.52 15.76
N THR A 48 3.99 -17.57 15.82
CA THR A 48 4.16 -16.53 14.79
C THR A 48 4.73 -17.14 13.50
N PRO A 49 4.15 -16.90 12.31
CA PRO A 49 4.70 -17.37 11.05
C PRO A 49 6.12 -16.84 10.79
N MET A 50 7.00 -17.72 10.34
CA MET A 50 8.34 -17.39 9.89
C MET A 50 8.39 -17.35 8.36
N PHE A 51 9.01 -16.32 7.82
CA PHE A 51 9.19 -16.13 6.39
C PHE A 51 10.67 -16.09 6.03
N GLU A 52 11.03 -16.74 4.93
CA GLU A 52 12.34 -16.63 4.31
C GLU A 52 12.20 -15.92 2.96
N VAL A 53 13.21 -15.14 2.59
CA VAL A 53 13.23 -14.45 1.30
C VAL A 53 13.69 -15.44 0.23
N ASP A 54 12.90 -15.59 -0.84
CA ASP A 54 13.38 -16.22 -2.07
C ASP A 54 14.14 -15.17 -2.91
N PRO A 55 15.47 -15.28 -3.07
CA PRO A 55 16.26 -14.32 -3.81
C PRO A 55 16.17 -14.50 -5.34
N PHE A 56 15.55 -15.58 -5.82
CA PHE A 56 15.44 -15.90 -7.25
C PHE A 56 14.05 -15.59 -7.83
N TRP A 57 13.16 -15.05 -7.00
CA TRP A 57 11.83 -14.56 -7.38
C TRP A 57 11.77 -13.03 -7.32
N PRO A 58 11.13 -12.33 -8.28
CA PRO A 58 10.61 -12.88 -9.53
C PRO A 58 11.75 -13.19 -10.52
N LYS A 59 11.43 -13.93 -11.58
CA LYS A 59 12.41 -14.18 -12.65
C LYS A 59 12.70 -12.90 -13.44
N PRO A 60 13.84 -12.84 -14.16
CA PRO A 60 14.14 -11.71 -15.03
C PRO A 60 13.02 -11.46 -16.05
N MET A 61 12.50 -10.24 -16.09
CA MET A 61 11.42 -9.86 -17.01
C MET A 61 11.90 -9.86 -18.48
N PRO A 62 11.06 -10.29 -19.44
CA PRO A 62 11.49 -10.60 -20.81
C PRO A 62 11.91 -9.39 -21.67
N ASN A 63 11.63 -8.15 -21.24
CA ASN A 63 11.82 -6.93 -22.03
C ASN A 63 12.75 -5.90 -21.38
N ASN A 64 13.66 -6.34 -20.49
CA ASN A 64 14.52 -5.44 -19.69
C ASN A 64 13.69 -4.36 -19.00
N TRP A 65 12.56 -4.79 -18.44
CA TRP A 65 11.59 -3.90 -17.83
C TRP A 65 12.11 -3.36 -16.50
N LEU A 66 11.81 -2.09 -16.26
CA LEU A 66 12.00 -1.44 -14.97
C LEU A 66 10.66 -1.01 -14.41
N LEU A 67 10.49 -1.24 -13.11
CA LEU A 67 9.39 -0.69 -12.34
C LEU A 67 9.82 0.68 -11.82
N GLY A 68 8.92 1.66 -11.92
CA GLY A 68 9.01 2.85 -11.08
C GLY A 68 8.52 2.57 -9.66
N SER A 69 7.98 3.58 -8.98
CA SER A 69 7.50 3.39 -7.60
C SER A 69 6.31 2.44 -7.54
N THR A 70 6.48 1.30 -6.87
CA THR A 70 5.40 0.38 -6.53
C THR A 70 4.43 1.02 -5.54
N ILE A 71 3.14 0.97 -5.85
CA ILE A 71 2.07 1.61 -5.08
C ILE A 71 1.03 0.64 -4.54
N GLY A 72 1.05 -0.60 -4.99
CA GLY A 72 0.18 -1.64 -4.50
C GLY A 72 0.71 -3.01 -4.86
N VAL A 73 0.49 -3.96 -3.97
CA VAL A 73 0.71 -5.38 -4.18
C VAL A 73 -0.53 -6.12 -3.68
N ALA A 74 -1.02 -7.08 -4.46
CA ALA A 74 -2.11 -7.95 -4.07
C ALA A 74 -1.81 -9.39 -4.47
N VAL A 75 -2.39 -10.34 -3.77
CA VAL A 75 -2.35 -11.76 -4.14
C VAL A 75 -3.78 -12.21 -4.39
N ASP A 76 -4.03 -12.85 -5.52
CA ASP A 76 -5.35 -13.39 -5.84
C ASP A 76 -5.53 -14.84 -5.35
N SER A 77 -6.71 -15.42 -5.56
CA SER A 77 -7.02 -16.79 -5.10
C SER A 77 -6.29 -17.91 -5.84
N ARG A 78 -5.44 -17.58 -6.83
CA ARG A 78 -4.58 -18.51 -7.58
C ARG A 78 -3.11 -18.38 -7.17
N ASP A 79 -2.83 -17.65 -6.08
CA ASP A 79 -1.48 -17.30 -5.63
C ASP A 79 -0.70 -16.45 -6.63
N HIS A 80 -1.39 -15.74 -7.53
CA HIS A 80 -0.73 -14.79 -8.43
C HIS A 80 -0.51 -13.46 -7.72
N VAL A 81 0.70 -12.92 -7.84
CA VAL A 81 1.09 -11.62 -7.30
C VAL A 81 0.85 -10.53 -8.33
N TRP A 82 0.03 -9.56 -7.98
CA TRP A 82 -0.28 -8.39 -8.78
C TRP A 82 0.48 -7.19 -8.25
N VAL A 83 1.27 -6.53 -9.09
CA VAL A 83 2.05 -5.34 -8.72
C VAL A 83 1.54 -4.15 -9.52
N VAL A 84 1.10 -3.11 -8.82
CA VAL A 84 0.76 -1.81 -9.42
C VAL A 84 1.90 -0.84 -9.15
N HIS A 85 2.44 -0.21 -10.20
CA HIS A 85 3.51 0.75 -10.06
C HIS A 85 3.28 2.00 -10.92
N ARG A 86 4.02 3.06 -10.61
CA ARG A 86 4.04 4.30 -11.41
C ARG A 86 5.08 4.20 -12.51
N GLY A 87 4.79 4.78 -13.67
CA GLY A 87 5.78 5.01 -14.73
C GLY A 87 6.63 6.27 -14.50
N ASN A 88 7.07 6.50 -13.25
CA ASN A 88 7.77 7.71 -12.83
C ASN A 88 9.31 7.58 -12.92
N LEU A 89 9.78 6.77 -13.86
CA LEU A 89 11.19 6.63 -14.20
C LEU A 89 11.66 7.86 -14.99
N GLY A 90 12.82 8.38 -14.66
CA GLY A 90 13.50 9.48 -15.35
C GLY A 90 14.22 9.01 -16.62
N ALA A 91 14.62 9.96 -17.46
CA ALA A 91 15.30 9.70 -18.73
C ALA A 91 16.58 8.85 -18.58
N ASN A 92 17.31 9.04 -17.48
CA ASN A 92 18.54 8.29 -17.20
C ASN A 92 18.30 6.84 -16.73
N GLU A 93 17.05 6.50 -16.37
CA GLU A 93 16.68 5.15 -15.95
C GLU A 93 16.12 4.32 -17.13
N MET A 94 15.60 4.98 -18.17
CA MET A 94 15.04 4.34 -19.36
C MET A 94 15.69 4.79 -20.68
N PRO A 95 17.03 4.74 -20.81
CA PRO A 95 17.73 5.36 -21.93
C PRO A 95 17.43 4.70 -23.30
N ALA A 96 17.01 3.43 -23.30
CA ALA A 96 16.57 2.72 -24.50
C ALA A 96 15.15 3.08 -24.95
N ALA A 97 14.34 3.71 -24.08
CA ALA A 97 12.98 4.12 -24.38
C ALA A 97 12.87 5.56 -24.93
N LEU A 98 13.98 6.29 -25.01
CA LEU A 98 14.04 7.67 -25.52
C LEU A 98 14.16 7.72 -27.04
N ASP A 99 13.86 8.88 -27.63
CA ASP A 99 14.01 9.15 -29.06
C ASP A 99 14.83 10.44 -29.31
N PRO A 100 16.08 10.34 -29.82
CA PRO A 100 16.81 9.11 -30.08
C PRO A 100 17.29 8.43 -28.77
N PRO A 101 17.47 7.09 -28.77
CA PRO A 101 18.04 6.40 -27.61
C PRO A 101 19.52 6.74 -27.46
N PHE A 102 20.01 6.83 -26.22
CA PHE A 102 21.43 7.07 -25.94
C PHE A 102 22.17 5.87 -25.31
N ALA A 103 21.44 4.79 -25.00
CA ALA A 103 22.00 3.48 -24.67
C ALA A 103 21.02 2.38 -25.12
N GLU A 104 21.53 1.32 -25.77
CA GLU A 104 20.68 0.29 -26.40
C GLU A 104 20.48 -0.97 -25.54
N GLU A 105 21.31 -1.18 -24.52
CA GLU A 105 21.34 -2.44 -23.77
C GLU A 105 20.20 -2.56 -22.74
N CYS A 106 19.73 -1.44 -22.19
CA CYS A 106 18.67 -1.45 -21.19
C CYS A 106 17.96 -0.11 -21.13
N CYS A 107 16.65 -0.14 -21.19
CA CYS A 107 15.76 -0.29 -20.04
C CYS A 107 14.45 0.34 -20.49
N HIS A 108 13.36 -0.42 -20.40
CA HIS A 108 12.04 0.08 -20.79
C HIS A 108 11.14 0.14 -19.55
N PRO A 109 10.25 1.14 -19.44
CA PRO A 109 9.24 1.10 -18.39
C PRO A 109 8.35 -0.13 -18.57
N ALA A 110 8.13 -0.85 -17.48
CA ALA A 110 7.13 -1.92 -17.45
C ALA A 110 5.71 -1.34 -17.65
N PRO A 111 4.74 -2.15 -18.11
CA PRO A 111 3.32 -1.80 -18.03
C PRO A 111 2.91 -1.50 -16.58
N PRO A 112 1.98 -0.55 -16.32
CA PRO A 112 1.65 -0.10 -14.96
C PRO A 112 1.15 -1.18 -13.98
N ILE A 113 0.71 -2.32 -14.50
CA ILE A 113 0.23 -3.47 -13.75
C ILE A 113 0.96 -4.71 -14.27
N LEU A 114 1.58 -5.45 -13.37
CA LEU A 114 2.26 -6.72 -13.63
C LEU A 114 1.57 -7.84 -12.84
N GLU A 115 1.49 -9.02 -13.43
CA GLU A 115 1.03 -10.26 -12.81
C GLU A 115 2.22 -11.22 -12.81
N PHE A 116 2.45 -11.89 -11.69
CA PHE A 116 3.46 -12.94 -11.54
C PHE A 116 2.79 -14.18 -10.98
N ASP A 117 3.06 -15.34 -11.58
CA ASP A 117 2.70 -16.62 -10.98
C ASP A 117 3.60 -16.95 -9.75
N PRO A 118 3.31 -18.02 -8.98
CA PRO A 118 4.17 -18.44 -7.87
C PRO A 118 5.62 -18.70 -8.27
N GLU A 119 5.86 -19.09 -9.52
CA GLU A 119 7.20 -19.29 -10.09
C GLU A 119 7.87 -18.00 -10.59
N GLY A 120 7.18 -16.86 -10.54
CA GLY A 120 7.69 -15.53 -10.88
C GLY A 120 7.84 -15.26 -12.38
N ILE A 121 7.07 -15.94 -13.24
CA ILE A 121 7.04 -15.75 -14.70
C ILE A 121 6.05 -14.65 -15.09
#